data_AF-A0A225DQ73-F1
#
_entry.id   AF-A0A225DQ73-F1
#
_cell.length_a   1.000
_cell.length_b   1.000
_cell.length_c   1.000
_cell.angle_alpha   90.00
_cell.angle_beta   90.00
_cell.angle_gamma   90.00
#
_symmetry.space_group_name_H-M   'P 1'
#
loop_
_entity.id
_entity.type
_entity.pdbx_description
1 polymer ?
#
loop_
_entity_poly.entity_id
_entity_poly.type
_entity_poly.pdbx_seq_one_letter_code
_entity_poly.pdbx_strand_id
1 'polypeptide(L)'
;MTDLISGIMSDAQTLFKQQVAMLRAEVRDDVRRSLSATKYIGFGATLASIGGLFVLVGFVLMLARYIPALEPWAWWAIVGGTLLIGGGLAIYAGKRTFEQINPDKTLNALEENLTWATNRQK
;
A
#
# COMPACT_ATOMS: atom_id res chain seq x y z
N MET A 1 48.13 -17.36 -23.79
CA MET A 1 47.64 -16.63 -22.59
C MET A 1 46.37 -15.81 -22.86
N THR A 2 46.11 -15.39 -24.11
CA THR A 2 44.90 -14.67 -24.52
C THR A 2 43.60 -15.48 -24.48
N ASP A 3 43.65 -16.81 -24.69
CA ASP A 3 42.45 -17.68 -24.67
C ASP A 3 41.76 -17.79 -23.31
N LEU A 4 42.52 -17.80 -22.20
CA LEU A 4 41.92 -17.88 -20.86
C LEU A 4 41.19 -16.58 -20.46
N ILE A 5 41.72 -15.43 -20.88
CA ILE A 5 41.11 -14.11 -20.59
C ILE A 5 39.82 -13.95 -21.41
N SER A 6 39.81 -14.43 -22.65
CA SER A 6 38.61 -14.51 -23.50
C SER A 6 37.51 -15.38 -22.87
N GLY A 7 37.87 -16.56 -22.35
CA GLY A 7 36.94 -17.47 -21.68
C GLY A 7 36.28 -16.86 -20.43
N ILE A 8 37.08 -16.23 -19.56
CA ILE A 8 36.58 -15.59 -18.33
C ILE A 8 35.64 -14.42 -18.64
N MET A 9 35.94 -13.63 -19.67
CA MET A 9 35.09 -12.51 -20.10
C MET A 9 33.74 -13.01 -20.65
N SER A 10 33.75 -14.12 -21.41
CA SER A 10 32.55 -14.78 -21.90
C SER A 10 31.69 -15.35 -20.76
N ASP A 11 32.32 -15.97 -19.77
CA ASP A 11 31.63 -16.53 -18.60
C ASP A 11 31.03 -15.43 -17.72
N ALA A 12 31.75 -14.33 -17.50
CA ALA A 12 31.22 -13.17 -16.77
C ALA A 12 30.00 -12.55 -17.46
N GLN A 13 30.03 -12.43 -18.79
CA GLN A 13 28.88 -11.96 -19.56
C GLN A 13 27.69 -12.92 -19.48
N THR A 14 27.96 -14.22 -19.43
CA THR A 14 26.92 -15.26 -19.28
C THR A 14 26.30 -15.22 -17.88
N LEU A 15 27.11 -15.09 -16.83
CA LEU A 15 26.65 -14.93 -15.44
C LEU A 15 25.83 -13.66 -15.25
N PHE A 16 26.24 -12.55 -15.86
CA PHE A 16 25.50 -11.28 -15.77
C PHE A 16 24.11 -11.40 -16.43
N LYS A 17 24.02 -12.03 -17.61
CA LYS A 17 22.72 -12.31 -18.25
C LYS A 17 21.84 -13.20 -17.38
N GLN A 18 22.43 -14.18 -16.70
CA GLN A 18 21.71 -15.05 -15.76
C GLN A 18 21.21 -14.29 -14.54
N GLN A 19 22.02 -13.42 -13.93
CA GLN A 19 21.60 -12.59 -12.81
C GLN A 19 20.46 -11.64 -13.18
N VAL A 20 20.52 -11.01 -14.36
CA VAL A 20 19.42 -10.15 -14.86
C VAL A 20 18.15 -10.96 -15.11
N ALA A 21 18.26 -12.15 -15.70
CA ALA A 21 17.13 -13.03 -15.92
C ALA A 21 16.50 -13.48 -14.58
N MET A 22 17.32 -13.78 -13.59
CA MET A 22 16.91 -14.20 -12.25
C MET A 22 16.25 -13.04 -11.48
N LEU A 23 16.86 -11.85 -11.48
CA LEU A 23 16.28 -10.64 -10.89
C LEU A 23 14.92 -10.31 -11.53
N ARG A 24 14.83 -10.41 -12.86
CA ARG A 24 13.57 -10.19 -13.58
C ARG A 24 12.50 -11.23 -13.20
N ALA A 25 12.91 -12.47 -12.95
CA ALA A 25 12.01 -13.52 -12.49
C ALA A 25 11.53 -13.25 -11.05
N GLU A 26 12.44 -12.86 -10.15
CA GLU A 26 12.14 -12.51 -8.75
C GLU A 26 11.15 -11.33 -8.68
N VAL A 27 11.45 -10.23 -9.37
CA VAL A 27 10.56 -9.05 -9.44
C VAL A 27 9.18 -9.44 -9.99
N ARG A 28 9.12 -10.32 -10.99
CA ARG A 28 7.83 -10.78 -11.54
C ARG A 28 7.06 -11.63 -10.55
N ASP A 29 7.74 -12.48 -9.78
CA ASP A 29 7.10 -13.33 -8.76
C ASP A 29 6.61 -12.48 -7.57
N ASP A 30 7.41 -11.52 -7.11
CA ASP A 30 7.05 -10.57 -6.06
C ASP A 30 5.84 -9.71 -6.43
N VAL A 31 5.81 -9.19 -7.66
CA VAL A 31 4.63 -8.44 -8.16
C VAL A 31 3.39 -9.34 -8.20
N ARG A 32 3.53 -10.60 -8.66
CA ARG A 32 2.40 -11.54 -8.70
C ARG A 32 1.91 -11.91 -7.30
N ARG A 33 2.81 -12.11 -6.33
CA ARG A 33 2.48 -12.38 -4.92
C ARG A 33 1.84 -11.15 -4.26
N SER A 34 2.35 -9.95 -4.52
CA SER A 34 1.71 -8.71 -4.05
C SER A 34 0.29 -8.56 -4.62
N LEU A 35 0.11 -8.81 -5.92
CA LEU A 35 -1.21 -8.74 -6.55
C LEU A 35 -2.17 -9.80 -6.02
N SER A 36 -1.72 -11.03 -5.75
CA SER A 36 -2.56 -12.08 -5.18
C SER A 36 -2.93 -11.77 -3.72
N ALA A 37 -1.99 -11.29 -2.91
CA ALA A 37 -2.25 -10.83 -1.55
C ALA A 37 -3.24 -9.65 -1.52
N THR A 38 -3.11 -8.72 -2.47
CA THR A 38 -4.01 -7.57 -2.58
C THR A 38 -5.46 -8.00 -2.84
N LYS A 39 -5.69 -9.08 -3.60
CA LYS A 39 -7.06 -9.60 -3.83
C LYS A 39 -7.72 -10.06 -2.54
N TYR A 40 -7.01 -10.83 -1.73
CA TYR A 40 -7.55 -11.32 -0.45
C TYR A 40 -7.72 -10.19 0.57
N ILE A 41 -6.77 -9.27 0.65
CA ILE A 41 -6.86 -8.09 1.51
C ILE A 41 -8.02 -7.20 1.08
N GLY A 42 -8.17 -6.93 -0.22
CA GLY A 42 -9.27 -6.13 -0.75
C GLY A 42 -10.64 -6.76 -0.52
N PHE A 43 -10.77 -8.07 -0.75
CA PHE A 43 -12.00 -8.80 -0.47
C PHE A 43 -12.34 -8.80 1.02
N GLY A 44 -11.36 -9.10 1.88
CA GLY A 44 -11.51 -9.08 3.33
C GLY A 44 -11.88 -7.68 3.86
N ALA A 45 -11.22 -6.63 3.38
CA ALA A 45 -11.51 -5.26 3.74
C ALA A 45 -12.93 -4.85 3.32
N THR A 46 -13.38 -5.27 2.13
CA THR A 46 -14.75 -5.01 1.66
C THR A 46 -15.76 -5.71 2.57
N LEU A 47 -15.55 -7.00 2.85
CA LEU A 47 -16.45 -7.80 3.66
C LEU A 47 -16.51 -7.29 5.12
N ALA A 48 -15.36 -6.93 5.69
CA ALA A 48 -15.25 -6.34 7.02
C ALA A 48 -15.92 -4.96 7.08
N SER A 49 -15.81 -4.14 6.03
CA SER A 49 -16.49 -2.85 5.95
C SER A 49 -18.01 -3.02 5.95
N ILE A 50 -18.52 -3.95 5.15
CA ILE A 50 -19.95 -4.28 5.10
C ILE A 50 -20.41 -4.83 6.46
N GLY A 51 -19.70 -5.80 7.03
CA GLY A 51 -20.04 -6.37 8.33
C GLY A 51 -20.02 -5.33 9.45
N GLY A 52 -19.02 -4.45 9.46
CA GLY A 52 -18.92 -3.33 10.39
C GLY A 52 -20.11 -2.38 10.30
N LEU A 53 -20.57 -2.06 9.09
CA LEU A 53 -21.79 -1.27 8.89
C LEU A 53 -23.01 -1.96 9.51
N PHE A 54 -23.22 -3.26 9.24
CA PHE A 54 -24.34 -4.00 9.83
C PHE A 54 -24.29 -4.06 11.36
N VAL A 55 -23.11 -4.28 11.93
CA VAL A 55 -22.92 -4.24 13.40
C VAL A 55 -23.26 -2.86 13.95
N LEU A 56 -22.85 -1.79 13.28
CA LEU A 56 -23.12 -0.43 13.71
C LEU A 56 -24.61 -0.08 13.64
N VAL A 57 -25.29 -0.48 12.57
CA VAL A 57 -26.76 -0.36 12.46
C VAL A 57 -27.46 -1.17 13.56
N GLY A 58 -27.04 -2.41 13.77
CA GLY A 58 -27.58 -3.28 14.83
C GLY A 58 -27.39 -2.67 16.22
N PHE A 59 -26.24 -2.05 16.47
CA PHE A 59 -25.96 -1.34 17.72
C PHE A 59 -26.91 -0.15 17.91
N VAL A 60 -27.09 0.70 16.89
CA VAL A 60 -28.02 1.84 16.97
C VAL A 60 -29.46 1.38 17.22
N LEU A 61 -29.91 0.33 16.52
CA LEU A 61 -31.24 -0.25 16.72
C LEU A 61 -31.40 -0.85 18.12
N MET A 62 -30.36 -1.51 18.64
CA MET A 62 -30.34 -1.99 20.01
C MET A 62 -30.49 -0.83 21.01
N LEU A 63 -29.71 0.24 20.88
CA LEU A 63 -29.80 1.40 21.77
C LEU A 63 -31.18 2.04 21.71
N ALA A 64 -31.72 2.24 20.51
CA ALA A 64 -33.07 2.80 20.33
C ALA A 64 -34.16 1.91 20.96
N ARG A 65 -33.97 0.59 20.98
CA ARG A 65 -34.93 -0.35 21.58
C ARG A 65 -34.84 -0.40 23.11
N TYR A 66 -33.64 -0.40 23.68
CA TYR A 66 -33.44 -0.53 25.13
C TYR A 66 -33.47 0.79 25.89
N ILE A 67 -33.21 1.92 25.21
CA ILE A 67 -33.26 3.26 25.77
C ILE A 67 -34.28 4.08 24.98
N PRO A 68 -35.59 3.94 25.27
CA PRO A 68 -36.65 4.70 24.59
C PRO A 68 -36.71 6.17 25.04
N ALA A 69 -35.68 6.68 25.73
CA ALA A 69 -35.63 8.06 26.21
C ALA A 69 -35.46 9.09 25.08
N LEU A 70 -35.00 8.66 23.90
CA LEU A 70 -34.74 9.52 22.74
C LEU A 70 -35.43 8.94 21.49
N GLU A 71 -35.82 9.82 20.56
CA GLU A 71 -36.33 9.40 19.26
C GLU A 71 -35.24 8.64 18.47
N PRO A 72 -35.61 7.64 17.64
CA PRO A 72 -34.64 6.77 16.97
C PRO A 72 -33.59 7.53 16.17
N TRP A 73 -33.96 8.63 15.50
CA TRP A 73 -33.04 9.45 14.70
C TRP A 73 -31.91 10.07 15.53
N ALA A 74 -32.13 10.34 16.82
CA ALA A 74 -31.13 10.93 17.69
C ALA A 74 -29.97 9.95 17.94
N TRP A 75 -30.25 8.66 18.10
CA TRP A 75 -29.21 7.63 18.24
C TRP A 75 -28.37 7.49 16.97
N TRP A 76 -28.99 7.57 15.80
CA TRP A 76 -28.27 7.60 14.52
C TRP A 76 -27.37 8.83 14.40
N ALA A 77 -27.88 10.01 14.78
CA ALA A 77 -27.12 11.25 14.73
C ALA A 77 -25.94 11.25 15.71
N ILE A 78 -26.14 10.76 16.94
CA ILE A 78 -25.08 10.66 17.95
C ILE A 78 -24.02 9.67 17.48
N VAL A 79 -24.37 8.41 17.24
CA VAL A 79 -23.39 7.37 16.89
C VAL A 79 -22.69 7.70 15.58
N GLY A 80 -23.43 8.13 14.55
CA GLY A 80 -22.87 8.56 13.28
C GLY A 80 -21.96 9.79 13.41
N GLY A 81 -22.35 10.75 14.25
CA GLY A 81 -21.56 11.94 14.55
C GLY A 81 -20.23 11.60 15.24
N THR A 82 -20.24 10.74 16.28
CA THR A 82 -19.01 10.33 16.97
C THR A 82 -18.07 9.59 16.02
N LEU A 83 -18.62 8.73 15.15
CA LEU A 83 -17.83 8.00 14.17
C LEU A 83 -17.24 8.92 13.10
N LEU A 84 -18.00 9.93 12.65
CA LEU A 84 -17.51 10.93 11.69
C LEU A 84 -16.37 11.77 12.26
N ILE A 85 -16.50 12.21 13.51
CA ILE A 85 -15.46 12.99 14.19
C ILE A 85 -14.21 12.12 14.39
N GLY A 86 -14.37 10.91 14.92
CA GLY A 86 -13.25 9.98 15.12
C GLY A 86 -12.56 9.58 13.82
N GLY A 87 -13.33 9.24 12.80
CA GLY A 87 -12.83 8.90 11.46
C GLY A 87 -12.16 10.08 10.77
N GLY A 88 -12.75 11.28 10.87
CA GLY A 88 -12.16 12.51 10.35
C GLY A 88 -10.81 12.83 11.01
N LEU A 89 -10.70 12.70 12.33
CA LEU A 89 -9.45 12.87 13.06
C LEU A 89 -8.39 11.84 12.66
N ALA A 90 -8.78 10.57 12.50
CA ALA A 90 -7.87 9.51 12.06
C ALA A 90 -7.34 9.77 10.64
N ILE A 91 -8.22 10.17 9.70
CA ILE A 91 -7.82 10.55 8.33
C ILE A 91 -6.88 11.76 8.35
N TYR A 92 -7.20 12.77 9.17
CA TYR A 92 -6.37 13.96 9.30
C TYR A 92 -4.96 13.62 9.85
N ALA A 93 -4.89 12.80 10.89
CA ALA A 93 -3.62 12.31 11.45
C ALA A 93 -2.83 11.46 10.43
N GLY A 94 -3.52 10.60 9.69
CA GLY A 94 -2.94 9.79 8.62
C GLY A 94 -2.34 10.65 7.51
N LYS A 95 -3.09 11.63 7.00
CA LYS A 95 -2.60 12.59 5.99
C LYS A 95 -1.37 13.33 6.48
N ARG A 96 -1.41 13.86 7.71
CA ARG A 96 -0.27 14.58 8.30
C ARG A 96 0.98 13.70 8.44
N THR A 97 0.80 12.42 8.71
CA THR A 97 1.91 11.46 8.78
C THR A 97 2.46 11.15 7.39
N PHE A 98 1.57 11.00 6.39
CA PHE A 98 1.96 10.76 5.01
C PHE A 98 2.68 11.97 4.39
N GLU A 99 2.25 13.19 4.68
CA GLU A 99 2.91 14.44 4.27
C GLU A 99 4.31 14.61 4.90
N GLN A 100 4.54 14.05 6.09
CA GLN A 100 5.88 14.03 6.70
C GLN A 100 6.82 13.03 6.04
N ILE A 101 6.28 11.96 5.43
CA ILE A 101 7.03 11.05 4.56
C ILE A 101 7.16 11.76 3.20
N ASN A 102 7.95 12.83 3.15
CA ASN A 102 8.10 13.65 1.94
C ASN A 102 8.75 12.82 0.81
N PRO A 103 7.98 12.28 -0.15
CA PRO A 103 8.52 11.40 -1.18
C PRO A 103 9.32 12.21 -2.21
N ASP A 104 9.15 13.54 -2.24
CA ASP A 104 9.82 14.45 -3.16
C ASP A 104 11.34 14.43 -2.96
N LYS A 105 11.84 14.25 -1.74
CA LYS A 105 13.30 14.12 -1.52
C LYS A 105 13.84 12.82 -2.12
N THR A 106 13.09 11.73 -2.00
CA THR A 106 13.47 10.41 -2.50
C THR A 106 13.31 10.34 -4.03
N LEU A 107 12.27 10.97 -4.57
CA LEU A 107 12.03 11.07 -6.01
C LEU A 107 13.03 12.00 -6.70
N ASN A 108 13.33 13.16 -6.11
CA ASN A 108 14.38 14.05 -6.62
C ASN A 108 15.76 13.39 -6.57
N ALA A 109 16.08 12.65 -5.50
CA ALA A 109 17.32 11.89 -5.42
C ALA A 109 17.39 10.78 -6.49
N LEU A 110 16.27 10.14 -6.81
CA LEU A 110 16.21 9.15 -7.89
C LEU A 110 16.33 9.79 -9.29
N GLU A 111 15.72 10.95 -9.49
CA GLU A 111 15.80 11.70 -10.75
C GLU A 111 17.21 12.25 -10.98
N GLU A 112 17.81 12.87 -9.97
CA GLU A 112 19.22 13.27 -9.95
C GLU A 112 20.10 12.06 -10.27
N ASN A 113 19.75 10.89 -9.70
CA ASN A 113 20.48 9.66 -9.96
C ASN A 113 20.43 9.15 -11.40
N LEU A 114 19.27 9.25 -12.04
CA LEU A 114 19.11 8.88 -13.44
C LEU A 114 19.78 9.89 -14.38
N THR A 115 19.79 11.19 -14.03
CA THR A 115 20.51 12.20 -14.81
C THR A 115 22.03 12.00 -14.80
N TRP A 116 22.66 11.69 -13.66
CA TRP A 116 24.11 11.44 -13.70
C TRP A 116 24.47 10.14 -14.41
N ALA A 117 23.64 9.10 -14.29
CA ALA A 117 23.85 7.84 -15.00
C ALA A 117 23.75 8.03 -16.52
N THR A 118 22.79 8.83 -16.97
CA THR A 118 22.59 9.14 -18.39
C THR A 118 23.68 10.07 -18.93
N ASN A 119 24.11 11.07 -18.16
CA ASN A 119 25.11 12.04 -18.60
C ASN A 119 26.55 11.46 -18.61
N ARG A 120 26.80 10.33 -17.91
CA ARG A 120 28.07 9.59 -17.99
C ARG A 120 28.24 8.77 -19.27
N GLN A 121 27.20 8.63 -20.10
CA GLN A 121 27.23 7.88 -21.35
C GLN A 121 27.40 8.76 -22.61
N LYS A 122 27.62 10.08 -22.45
CA LYS A 122 28.10 10.98 -23.51
C LYS A 122 29.55 11.33 -23.28
#